data_AF-A0A3M2B1Q9-F1
#
_entry.id   AF-A0A3M2B1Q9-F1
#
_cell.length_a   1.000
_cell.length_b   1.000
_cell.length_c   1.000
_cell.angle_alpha   90.00
_cell.angle_beta   90.00
_cell.angle_gamma   90.00
#
_symmetry.space_group_name_H-M   'P 1'
#
loop_
_entity.id
_entity.type
_entity.pdbx_description
1 polymer ?
#
loop_
_entity_poly.entity_id
_entity_poly.type
_entity_poly.pdbx_seq_one_letter_code
_entity_poly.pdbx_strand_id
1 'polypeptide(L)'
;MVHARASISGIDSTRFKSAKTIVTPYITTKRFYIPCLIGYTFAMRTVIILGIATVLLLLACAQPLKVNYRTECTRQGDFYTIDIRMPMFPKENPVGALANKEVKSIVKQFKIEFLKTMTENRNNKYLRRMPEPFQLQIRPTIAMARADLISLYLEIFWWAGGAHPNTFYRVVNVGLVNGKPQVLGLRDILDQGVSAETVMQRVAQQLETVKRQRDPSGEPWMPEKGIPQEYWNSFIFTPSAIVWVFEPYAVGAYAEGGFLIRLSYEELQGLVRRP
;
A
#
# COMPACT_ATOMS: atom_id res chain seq x y z
N MET A 1 -19.80 22.50 52.99
CA MET A 1 -20.32 21.57 54.02
C MET A 1 -19.46 20.31 53.95
N VAL A 2 -18.69 20.09 55.01
CA VAL A 2 -18.16 18.82 55.55
C VAL A 2 -17.31 17.87 54.67
N HIS A 3 -16.10 17.63 55.20
CA HIS A 3 -15.11 16.59 54.93
C HIS A 3 -15.62 15.15 54.75
N ALA A 4 -14.84 14.32 54.04
CA ALA A 4 -14.45 13.00 54.57
C ALA A 4 -13.12 12.51 53.97
N ARG A 5 -12.11 12.37 54.84
CA ARG A 5 -10.93 11.50 54.67
C ARG A 5 -11.32 10.08 55.11
N ALA A 6 -10.70 9.06 54.52
CA ALA A 6 -10.48 7.78 55.19
C ALA A 6 -9.16 7.16 54.73
N SER A 7 -8.21 7.09 55.68
CA SER A 7 -7.01 6.26 55.63
C SER A 7 -7.25 4.97 56.40
N ILE A 8 -6.77 3.82 55.91
CA ILE A 8 -6.52 2.66 56.77
C ILE A 8 -5.17 2.03 56.40
N SER A 9 -4.34 1.92 57.43
CA SER A 9 -3.03 1.29 57.56
C SER A 9 -3.14 -0.13 58.12
N GLY A 10 -2.12 -0.98 57.91
CA GLY A 10 -1.87 -2.19 58.72
C GLY A 10 -1.41 -3.39 57.89
N ILE A 11 -0.11 -3.61 57.68
CA ILE A 11 0.81 -4.46 58.49
C ILE A 11 0.53 -5.96 58.34
N ASP A 12 1.45 -6.71 57.73
CA ASP A 12 2.17 -7.78 58.46
C ASP A 12 3.45 -8.22 57.70
N SER A 13 4.57 -8.27 58.42
CA SER A 13 5.84 -8.80 57.92
C SER A 13 6.62 -9.41 59.08
N THR A 14 6.62 -10.75 59.16
CA THR A 14 7.48 -11.47 60.10
C THR A 14 8.15 -12.69 59.47
N ARG A 15 9.49 -12.60 59.46
CA ARG A 15 10.50 -13.60 59.87
C ARG A 15 10.32 -15.06 59.42
N PHE A 16 11.33 -15.55 58.69
CA PHE A 16 11.89 -16.88 58.94
C PHE A 16 13.41 -16.83 59.06
N LYS A 17 13.92 -17.55 60.07
CA LYS A 17 15.31 -17.62 60.52
C LYS A 17 16.11 -18.68 59.75
N SER A 18 17.43 -18.51 59.80
CA SER A 18 18.49 -19.37 59.30
C SER A 18 18.55 -20.75 59.95
N ALA A 19 19.08 -21.73 59.21
CA ALA A 19 19.87 -22.83 59.78
C ALA A 19 20.99 -23.26 58.82
N LYS A 20 22.22 -23.34 59.35
CA LYS A 20 23.43 -23.94 58.76
C LYS A 20 23.45 -25.44 59.06
N THR A 21 23.89 -26.28 58.12
CA THR A 21 24.72 -27.48 58.40
C THR A 21 25.61 -27.82 57.18
N ILE A 22 26.79 -28.35 57.48
CA ILE A 22 27.98 -28.62 56.65
C ILE A 22 28.02 -30.11 56.23
N VAL A 23 28.99 -30.48 55.36
CA VAL A 23 29.60 -31.84 55.12
C VAL A 23 28.95 -32.56 53.91
N THR A 24 29.59 -33.07 52.83
CA THR A 24 30.96 -33.55 52.46
C THR A 24 31.07 -33.66 50.92
N PRO A 25 32.27 -33.71 50.30
CA PRO A 25 32.42 -33.94 48.86
C PRO A 25 32.59 -35.45 48.55
N TYR A 26 31.79 -35.99 47.63
CA TYR A 26 32.05 -37.28 46.98
C TYR A 26 32.67 -37.05 45.61
N ILE A 27 33.95 -37.37 45.50
CA ILE A 27 34.69 -37.45 44.23
C ILE A 27 34.27 -38.76 43.55
N THR A 28 33.47 -38.66 42.49
CA THR A 28 33.19 -39.77 41.58
C THR A 28 34.01 -39.61 40.31
N THR A 29 34.95 -40.54 40.10
CA THR A 29 35.75 -40.69 38.88
C THR A 29 34.85 -41.05 37.71
N LYS A 30 34.45 -40.06 36.90
CA LYS A 30 33.85 -40.31 35.57
C LYS A 30 34.96 -40.68 34.59
N ARG A 31 34.87 -41.89 34.04
CA ARG A 31 35.60 -42.32 32.85
C ARG A 31 35.26 -41.39 31.69
N PHE A 32 36.27 -40.73 31.13
CA PHE A 32 36.18 -40.03 29.86
C PHE A 32 35.98 -41.04 28.73
N TYR A 33 34.77 -41.13 28.20
CA TYR A 33 34.56 -41.57 26.82
C TYR A 33 34.86 -40.37 25.93
N ILE A 34 35.84 -40.49 25.04
CA ILE A 34 36.08 -39.55 23.94
C ILE A 34 35.19 -40.02 22.79
N PRO A 35 34.03 -39.40 22.52
CA PRO A 35 33.32 -39.66 21.28
C PRO A 35 34.15 -39.11 20.12
N CYS A 36 34.31 -39.96 19.11
CA CYS A 36 34.93 -39.68 17.83
C CYS A 36 34.47 -38.33 17.26
N LEU A 37 35.37 -37.33 17.26
CA LEU A 37 35.15 -35.95 16.83
C LEU A 37 35.08 -35.76 15.30
N ILE A 38 34.95 -36.84 14.53
CA ILE A 38 35.05 -36.81 13.06
C ILE A 38 33.68 -36.54 12.39
N GLY A 39 32.56 -36.65 13.12
CA GLY A 39 31.21 -36.41 12.58
C GLY A 39 30.68 -34.98 12.68
N TYR A 40 31.26 -34.12 13.53
CA TYR A 40 30.68 -32.81 13.89
C TYR A 40 31.01 -31.68 12.89
N THR A 41 32.08 -31.81 12.11
CA THR A 41 32.52 -30.77 11.17
C THR A 41 31.69 -30.74 9.88
N PHE A 42 31.04 -31.84 9.49
CA PHE A 42 30.17 -31.89 8.31
C PHE A 42 28.79 -31.28 8.58
N ALA A 43 28.16 -31.59 9.72
CA ALA A 43 26.83 -31.08 10.06
C ALA A 43 26.81 -29.56 10.26
N MET A 44 27.86 -28.98 10.85
CA MET A 44 27.94 -27.54 11.12
C MET A 44 28.15 -26.70 9.85
N ARG A 45 28.88 -27.22 8.85
CA ARG A 45 29.08 -26.54 7.56
C ARG A 45 27.80 -26.47 6.73
N THR A 46 26.98 -27.51 6.75
CA THR A 46 25.71 -27.54 6.00
C THR A 46 24.69 -26.56 6.56
N VAL A 47 24.61 -26.41 7.89
CA VAL A 47 23.71 -25.44 8.55
C VAL A 47 24.12 -23.99 8.24
N ILE A 48 25.42 -23.70 8.21
CA ILE A 48 25.93 -22.35 7.89
C ILE A 48 25.67 -22.00 6.42
N ILE A 49 25.89 -22.92 5.48
CA ILE A 49 25.65 -22.69 4.05
C ILE A 49 24.14 -22.49 3.76
N LEU A 50 23.27 -23.28 4.40
CA LEU A 50 21.81 -23.14 4.26
C LEU A 50 21.30 -21.82 4.86
N GLY A 51 21.87 -21.39 6.00
CA GLY A 51 21.54 -20.11 6.62
C GLY A 51 21.92 -18.90 5.75
N ILE A 52 23.11 -18.92 5.15
CA ILE A 52 23.59 -17.85 4.26
C ILE A 52 22.76 -17.80 2.97
N ALA A 53 22.40 -18.94 2.38
CA ALA A 53 21.56 -19.00 1.19
C ALA A 53 20.15 -18.41 1.43
N THR A 54 19.56 -18.68 2.60
CA THR A 54 18.22 -18.15 2.97
C THR A 54 18.26 -16.63 3.18
N VAL A 55 19.30 -16.11 3.83
CA VAL A 55 19.48 -14.66 4.04
C VAL A 55 19.74 -13.92 2.73
N LEU A 56 20.53 -14.48 1.82
CA LEU A 56 20.77 -13.90 0.50
C LEU A 56 19.51 -13.88 -0.38
N LEU A 57 18.65 -14.91 -0.27
CA LEU A 57 17.37 -14.96 -0.98
C LEU A 57 16.38 -13.90 -0.45
N LEU A 58 16.34 -13.67 0.87
CA LEU A 58 15.50 -12.64 1.50
C LEU A 58 15.96 -11.21 1.15
N LEU A 59 17.27 -10.97 1.07
CA LEU A 59 17.83 -9.67 0.68
C LEU A 59 17.55 -9.32 -0.79
N ALA A 60 17.49 -10.31 -1.68
CA ALA A 60 17.17 -10.10 -3.09
C ALA A 60 15.72 -9.63 -3.31
N CYS A 61 14.76 -10.06 -2.48
CA CYS A 61 13.36 -9.61 -2.56
C CYS A 61 13.16 -8.16 -2.07
N ALA A 62 14.07 -7.64 -1.25
CA ALA A 62 13.97 -6.29 -0.71
C ALA A 62 14.52 -5.20 -1.65
N GLN A 63 15.27 -5.57 -2.70
CA GLN A 63 15.87 -4.58 -3.58
C GLN A 63 14.80 -3.92 -4.48
N PRO A 64 14.83 -2.58 -4.61
CA PRO A 64 13.93 -1.89 -5.52
C PRO A 64 14.22 -2.31 -6.96
N LEU A 65 13.18 -2.64 -7.71
CA LEU A 65 13.29 -2.87 -9.14
C LEU A 65 13.66 -1.58 -9.85
N LYS A 66 14.56 -1.68 -10.83
CA LYS A 66 14.83 -0.58 -11.75
C LYS A 66 13.57 -0.26 -12.55
N VAL A 67 13.11 0.99 -12.49
CA VAL A 67 11.99 1.47 -13.28
C VAL A 67 12.49 2.40 -14.38
N ASN A 68 12.12 2.12 -15.63
CA ASN A 68 12.31 3.03 -16.75
C ASN A 68 10.98 3.73 -17.06
N TYR A 69 11.02 4.80 -17.85
CA TYR A 69 9.81 5.49 -18.30
C TYR A 69 9.75 5.54 -19.81
N ARG A 70 8.54 5.32 -20.34
CA ARG A 70 8.21 5.62 -21.73
C ARG A 70 7.29 6.84 -21.74
N THR A 71 7.68 7.87 -22.48
CA THR A 71 6.85 9.06 -22.68
C THR A 71 6.26 9.05 -24.09
N GLU A 72 5.03 9.51 -24.21
CA GLU A 72 4.37 9.79 -25.48
C GLU A 72 3.79 11.20 -25.43
N CYS A 73 4.17 12.05 -26.38
CA CYS A 73 3.60 13.38 -26.56
C CYS A 73 3.04 13.49 -27.97
N THR A 74 1.74 13.72 -28.11
CA THR A 74 1.06 13.92 -29.39
C THR A 74 0.30 15.24 -29.36
N ARG A 75 0.42 16.05 -30.42
CA ARG A 75 -0.36 17.28 -30.59
C ARG A 75 -0.99 17.31 -31.98
N GLN A 76 -2.29 17.61 -32.06
CA GLN A 76 -2.99 17.80 -33.33
C GLN A 76 -3.36 19.29 -33.50
N GLY A 77 -2.42 20.08 -34.05
CA GLY A 77 -2.56 21.52 -34.16
C GLY A 77 -2.93 22.16 -32.82
N ASP A 78 -3.97 22.98 -32.81
CA ASP A 78 -4.54 23.58 -31.59
C ASP A 78 -5.80 22.85 -31.11
N PHE A 79 -6.08 21.65 -31.62
CA PHE A 79 -7.30 20.93 -31.28
C PHE A 79 -7.15 20.08 -30.01
N TYR A 80 -6.09 19.28 -29.91
CA TYR A 80 -5.79 18.53 -28.68
C TYR A 80 -4.31 18.23 -28.49
N THR A 81 -3.97 17.90 -27.24
CA THR A 81 -2.70 17.37 -26.79
C THR A 81 -2.89 16.09 -25.96
N ILE A 82 -2.01 15.11 -26.16
CA ILE A 82 -1.90 13.90 -25.35
C ILE A 82 -0.49 13.85 -24.80
N ASP A 83 -0.34 13.76 -23.49
CA ASP A 83 0.95 13.63 -22.80
C ASP A 83 0.90 12.49 -21.77
N ILE A 84 1.53 11.38 -22.10
CA ILE A 84 1.45 10.15 -21.32
C ILE A 84 2.86 9.75 -20.88
N ARG A 85 3.05 9.55 -19.57
CA ARG A 85 4.25 8.93 -19.01
C ARG A 85 3.88 7.56 -18.42
N MET A 86 4.50 6.50 -18.91
CA MET A 86 4.28 5.13 -18.44
C MET A 86 5.52 4.58 -17.73
N PRO A 87 5.37 4.00 -16.53
CA PRO A 87 6.44 3.22 -15.91
C PRO A 87 6.62 1.90 -16.66
N MET A 88 7.86 1.46 -16.77
CA MET A 88 8.28 0.23 -17.43
C MET A 88 9.14 -0.57 -16.46
N PHE A 89 8.60 -1.69 -15.98
CA PHE A 89 9.28 -2.63 -15.10
C PHE A 89 10.01 -3.73 -15.92
N PRO A 90 11.03 -4.40 -15.36
CA PRO A 90 11.70 -5.53 -16.02
C PRO A 90 10.69 -6.62 -16.38
N LYS A 91 10.71 -7.10 -17.64
CA LYS A 91 9.73 -8.09 -18.14
C LYS A 91 10.08 -9.51 -17.73
N GLU A 92 11.34 -9.73 -17.38
CA GLU A 92 11.89 -10.97 -16.86
C GLU A 92 11.37 -11.24 -15.45
N ASN A 93 10.96 -10.18 -14.73
CA ASN A 93 10.25 -10.29 -13.47
C ASN A 93 8.73 -10.49 -13.73
N PRO A 94 8.10 -11.56 -13.23
CA PRO A 94 6.70 -11.88 -13.52
C PRO A 94 5.71 -10.84 -12.98
N VAL A 95 5.99 -10.24 -11.82
CA VAL A 95 5.19 -9.15 -11.24
C VAL A 95 5.31 -7.90 -12.11
N GLY A 96 6.53 -7.58 -12.56
CA GLY A 96 6.82 -6.51 -13.52
C GLY A 96 6.13 -6.67 -14.86
N ALA A 97 6.13 -7.88 -15.41
CA ALA A 97 5.43 -8.20 -16.66
C ALA A 97 3.92 -7.97 -16.56
N LEU A 98 3.28 -8.42 -15.47
CA LEU A 98 1.85 -8.21 -15.25
C LEU A 98 1.54 -6.73 -14.97
N ALA A 99 2.33 -6.03 -14.14
CA ALA A 99 2.14 -4.60 -13.90
C ALA A 99 2.24 -3.77 -15.19
N ASN A 100 3.20 -4.08 -16.06
CA ASN A 100 3.31 -3.45 -17.38
C ASN A 100 2.06 -3.68 -18.24
N LYS A 101 1.47 -4.88 -18.17
CA LYS A 101 0.24 -5.22 -18.91
C LYS A 101 -0.95 -4.39 -18.40
N GLU A 102 -1.13 -4.29 -17.08
CA GLU A 102 -2.21 -3.51 -16.46
C GLU A 102 -2.09 -2.01 -16.78
N VAL A 103 -0.90 -1.43 -16.58
CA VAL A 103 -0.61 -0.03 -16.94
C VAL A 103 -0.93 0.24 -18.41
N LYS A 104 -0.46 -0.64 -19.31
CA LYS A 104 -0.72 -0.50 -20.76
C LYS A 104 -2.20 -0.59 -21.08
N SER A 105 -2.95 -1.46 -20.39
CA SER A 105 -4.39 -1.62 -20.58
C SER A 105 -5.13 -0.34 -20.22
N ILE A 106 -4.87 0.21 -19.03
CA ILE A 106 -5.48 1.46 -18.54
C ILE A 106 -5.16 2.61 -19.48
N VAL A 107 -3.88 2.82 -19.82
CA VAL A 107 -3.46 3.89 -20.72
C VAL A 107 -4.11 3.77 -22.09
N LYS A 108 -4.18 2.54 -22.64
CA LYS A 108 -4.83 2.28 -23.92
C LYS A 108 -6.31 2.65 -23.86
N GLN A 109 -7.02 2.28 -22.80
CA GLN A 109 -8.44 2.58 -22.63
C GLN A 109 -8.68 4.10 -22.66
N PHE A 110 -8.04 4.86 -21.76
CA PHE A 110 -8.22 6.31 -21.69
C PHE A 110 -7.82 7.02 -22.98
N LYS A 111 -6.73 6.58 -23.63
CA LYS A 111 -6.32 7.15 -24.91
C LYS A 111 -7.35 6.91 -26.02
N ILE A 112 -7.91 5.69 -26.11
CA ILE A 112 -8.94 5.37 -27.11
C ILE A 112 -10.20 6.19 -26.87
N GLU A 113 -10.67 6.24 -25.62
CA GLU A 113 -11.85 7.03 -25.25
C GLU A 113 -11.62 8.51 -25.59
N PHE A 114 -10.44 9.05 -25.27
CA PHE A 114 -10.11 10.45 -25.56
C PHE A 114 -10.16 10.74 -27.05
N LEU A 115 -9.47 9.93 -27.86
CA LEU A 115 -9.47 10.09 -29.31
C LEU A 115 -10.85 9.93 -29.93
N LYS A 116 -11.70 9.06 -29.36
CA LYS A 116 -13.11 8.94 -29.76
C LYS A 116 -13.86 10.25 -29.48
N THR A 117 -13.75 10.80 -28.27
CA THR A 117 -14.35 12.09 -27.92
C THR A 117 -13.85 13.22 -28.81
N MET A 118 -12.55 13.26 -29.13
CA MET A 118 -11.99 14.26 -30.06
C MET A 118 -12.58 14.12 -31.47
N THR A 119 -12.80 12.89 -31.93
CA THR A 119 -13.41 12.61 -33.24
C THR A 119 -14.86 13.10 -33.27
N GLU A 120 -15.65 12.79 -32.25
CA GLU A 120 -17.05 13.23 -32.11
C GLU A 120 -17.15 14.76 -32.04
N ASN A 121 -16.21 15.41 -31.35
CA ASN A 121 -16.18 16.86 -31.18
C ASN A 121 -15.57 17.62 -32.35
N ARG A 122 -14.96 16.94 -33.33
CA ARG A 122 -14.19 17.57 -34.42
C ARG A 122 -14.99 18.58 -35.23
N ASN A 123 -16.30 18.36 -35.38
CA ASN A 123 -17.19 19.22 -36.16
C ASN A 123 -18.02 20.20 -35.31
N ASN A 124 -17.85 20.18 -33.98
CA ASN A 124 -18.58 21.09 -33.11
C ASN A 124 -17.96 22.50 -33.19
N LYS A 125 -18.70 23.44 -33.81
CA LYS A 125 -18.26 24.82 -34.04
C LYS A 125 -17.92 25.59 -32.76
N TYR A 126 -18.55 25.28 -31.63
CA TYR A 126 -18.30 25.95 -30.36
C TYR A 126 -16.98 25.47 -29.76
N LEU A 127 -16.79 24.15 -29.75
CA LEU A 127 -15.59 23.49 -29.24
C LEU A 127 -14.35 23.84 -30.05
N ARG A 128 -14.45 24.00 -31.37
CA ARG A 128 -13.34 24.43 -32.24
C ARG A 128 -12.87 25.87 -31.99
N ARG A 129 -13.67 26.70 -31.32
CA ARG A 129 -13.34 28.10 -31.00
C ARG A 129 -12.78 28.26 -29.59
N MET A 130 -12.63 27.16 -28.85
CA MET A 130 -11.99 27.23 -27.54
C MET A 130 -10.53 27.66 -27.71
N PRO A 131 -10.04 28.58 -26.86
CA PRO A 131 -8.67 29.07 -26.95
C PRO A 131 -7.65 27.99 -26.54
N GLU A 132 -8.06 27.06 -25.69
CA GLU A 132 -7.23 25.99 -25.17
C GLU A 132 -7.48 24.66 -25.91
N PRO A 133 -6.42 23.89 -26.24
CA PRO A 133 -6.57 22.57 -26.82
C PRO A 133 -7.09 21.57 -25.79
N PHE A 134 -7.89 20.60 -26.21
CA PHE A 134 -8.28 19.49 -25.33
C PHE A 134 -7.07 18.69 -24.85
N GLN A 135 -7.13 18.14 -23.65
CA GLN A 135 -5.96 17.55 -23.02
C GLN A 135 -6.25 16.19 -22.41
N LEU A 136 -5.38 15.23 -22.70
CA LEU A 136 -5.21 14.02 -21.91
C LEU A 136 -3.80 14.02 -21.35
N GLN A 137 -3.66 13.97 -20.03
CA GLN A 137 -2.37 13.73 -19.39
C GLN A 137 -2.45 12.51 -18.49
N ILE A 138 -1.45 11.64 -18.54
CA ILE A 138 -1.34 10.48 -17.65
C ILE A 138 0.02 10.49 -16.96
N ARG A 139 0.01 10.48 -15.63
CA ARG A 139 1.20 10.54 -14.77
C ARG A 139 1.21 9.39 -13.76
N PRO A 140 2.32 8.65 -13.62
CA PRO A 140 2.40 7.57 -12.65
C PRO A 140 3.03 8.04 -11.34
N THR A 141 2.48 7.58 -10.23
CA THR A 141 3.12 7.63 -8.90
C THR A 141 3.40 6.21 -8.45
N ILE A 142 4.68 5.87 -8.32
CA ILE A 142 5.13 4.54 -7.91
C ILE A 142 5.36 4.55 -6.42
N ALA A 143 4.51 3.84 -5.68
CA ALA A 143 4.59 3.76 -4.23
C ALA A 143 5.54 2.64 -3.77
N MET A 144 5.56 1.54 -4.52
CA MET A 144 6.54 0.46 -4.36
C MET A 144 6.85 -0.21 -5.69
N ALA A 145 8.11 -0.62 -5.85
CA ALA A 145 8.57 -1.43 -6.97
C ALA A 145 9.64 -2.41 -6.45
N ARG A 146 9.22 -3.61 -6.06
CA ARG A 146 10.08 -4.72 -5.62
C ARG A 146 9.82 -5.94 -6.49
N ALA A 147 10.68 -6.95 -6.40
CA ALA A 147 10.58 -8.16 -7.21
C ALA A 147 9.28 -8.96 -6.98
N ASP A 148 8.69 -8.82 -5.80
CA ASP A 148 7.50 -9.53 -5.32
C ASP A 148 6.23 -8.65 -5.27
N LEU A 149 6.38 -7.33 -5.40
CA LEU A 149 5.29 -6.37 -5.25
C LEU A 149 5.56 -5.07 -6.03
N ILE A 150 4.63 -4.71 -6.91
CA ILE A 150 4.54 -3.40 -7.54
C ILE A 150 3.21 -2.76 -7.13
N SER A 151 3.29 -1.53 -6.64
CA SER A 151 2.12 -0.74 -6.28
C SER A 151 2.28 0.69 -6.76
N LEU A 152 1.33 1.14 -7.57
CA LEU A 152 1.32 2.47 -8.16
C LEU A 152 -0.10 2.93 -8.42
N TYR A 153 -0.27 4.23 -8.65
CA TYR A 153 -1.47 4.74 -9.32
C TYR A 153 -1.08 5.58 -10.54
N LEU A 154 -1.99 5.63 -11.51
CA LEU A 154 -1.97 6.56 -12.61
C LEU A 154 -2.96 7.67 -12.30
N GLU A 155 -2.48 8.90 -12.25
CA GLU A 155 -3.30 10.11 -12.28
C GLU A 155 -3.60 10.43 -13.76
N ILE A 156 -4.88 10.50 -14.10
CA ILE A 156 -5.35 10.80 -15.44
C ILE A 156 -6.08 12.14 -15.41
N PHE A 157 -5.45 13.16 -16.00
CA PHE A 157 -6.07 14.44 -16.27
C PHE A 157 -6.76 14.39 -17.63
N TRP A 158 -8.02 14.82 -17.68
CA TRP A 158 -8.83 14.84 -18.88
C TRP A 158 -9.59 16.16 -18.99
N TRP A 159 -9.36 16.91 -20.05
CA TRP A 159 -10.14 18.10 -20.37
C TRP A 159 -10.64 18.07 -21.81
N ALA A 160 -11.97 18.14 -21.95
CA ALA A 160 -12.67 18.07 -23.24
C ALA A 160 -13.63 19.26 -23.45
N GLY A 161 -13.31 20.44 -22.88
CA GLY A 161 -14.07 21.67 -23.10
C GLY A 161 -15.20 21.95 -22.10
N GLY A 162 -15.20 21.27 -20.96
CA GLY A 162 -16.10 21.57 -19.85
C GLY A 162 -15.62 22.74 -18.99
N ALA A 163 -16.40 23.07 -17.96
CA ALA A 163 -16.07 24.12 -16.98
C ALA A 163 -14.75 23.86 -16.24
N HIS A 164 -14.38 22.60 -16.05
CA HIS A 164 -13.15 22.17 -15.41
C HIS A 164 -12.68 20.83 -16.01
N PRO A 165 -11.41 20.44 -15.81
CA PRO A 165 -10.95 19.09 -16.12
C PRO A 165 -11.59 18.03 -15.21
N ASN A 166 -11.47 16.77 -15.60
CA ASN A 166 -11.70 15.63 -14.74
C ASN A 166 -10.35 15.01 -14.38
N THR A 167 -10.18 14.65 -13.12
CA THR A 167 -9.02 13.88 -12.66
C THR A 167 -9.51 12.52 -12.22
N PHE A 168 -8.90 11.47 -12.77
CA PHE A 168 -9.17 10.09 -12.37
C PHE A 168 -7.94 9.46 -11.76
N TYR A 169 -8.15 8.48 -10.88
CA TYR A 169 -7.06 7.65 -10.38
C TYR A 169 -7.28 6.19 -10.73
N ARG A 170 -6.25 5.52 -11.26
CA ARG A 170 -6.29 4.08 -11.52
C ARG A 170 -5.11 3.42 -10.86
N VAL A 171 -5.40 2.56 -9.89
CA VAL A 171 -4.37 1.85 -9.13
C VAL A 171 -3.97 0.56 -9.82
N VAL A 172 -2.71 0.19 -9.65
CA VAL A 172 -2.17 -1.11 -10.07
C VAL A 172 -1.37 -1.66 -8.89
N ASN A 173 -1.93 -2.69 -8.27
CA ASN A 173 -1.27 -3.48 -7.24
C ASN A 173 -1.06 -4.88 -7.79
N VAL A 174 0.19 -5.28 -7.98
CA VAL A 174 0.54 -6.61 -8.45
C VAL A 174 1.53 -7.22 -7.48
N GLY A 175 1.22 -8.41 -6.98
CA GLY A 175 2.13 -9.16 -6.12
C GLY A 175 2.05 -10.65 -6.37
N LEU A 176 2.69 -11.44 -5.49
CA LEU A 176 2.69 -12.90 -5.59
C LEU A 176 1.62 -13.52 -4.69
N VAL A 177 0.73 -14.32 -5.28
CA VAL A 177 -0.22 -15.18 -4.57
C VAL A 177 0.11 -16.62 -4.92
N ASN A 178 0.48 -17.43 -3.92
CA ASN A 178 0.93 -18.82 -4.12
C ASN A 178 2.04 -18.94 -5.19
N GLY A 179 2.99 -17.99 -5.18
CA GLY A 179 4.12 -17.94 -6.12
C GLY A 179 3.77 -17.46 -7.54
N LYS A 180 2.53 -17.04 -7.81
CA LYS A 180 2.10 -16.56 -9.12
C LYS A 180 1.77 -15.05 -9.08
N PRO A 181 2.13 -14.27 -10.11
CA PRO A 181 1.78 -12.85 -10.15
C PRO A 181 0.25 -12.69 -10.29
N GLN A 182 -0.34 -11.85 -9.45
CA GLN A 182 -1.77 -11.54 -9.44
C GLN A 182 -2.00 -10.06 -9.13
N VAL A 183 -3.07 -9.49 -9.68
CA VAL A 183 -3.58 -8.18 -9.27
C VAL A 183 -4.22 -8.32 -7.89
N LEU A 184 -3.73 -7.55 -6.92
CA LEU A 184 -4.18 -7.59 -5.53
C LEU A 184 -5.32 -6.60 -5.29
N GLY A 185 -6.42 -7.08 -4.74
CA GLY A 185 -7.49 -6.27 -4.17
C GLY A 185 -7.50 -6.32 -2.64
N LEU A 186 -8.43 -5.59 -2.03
CA LEU A 186 -8.59 -5.52 -0.58
C LEU A 186 -8.77 -6.91 0.04
N ARG A 187 -9.59 -7.75 -0.60
CA ARG A 187 -9.87 -9.12 -0.12
C ARG A 187 -8.63 -10.00 -0.05
N ASP A 188 -7.64 -9.79 -0.90
CA ASP A 188 -6.42 -10.59 -0.92
C ASP A 188 -5.52 -10.29 0.28
N ILE A 189 -5.68 -9.13 0.91
CA ILE A 189 -4.86 -8.69 2.04
C ILE A 189 -5.59 -8.70 3.38
N LEU A 190 -6.86 -9.07 3.46
CA LEU A 190 -7.57 -9.14 4.73
C LEU A 190 -6.91 -10.18 5.66
N ASP A 191 -6.91 -9.88 6.95
CA ASP A 191 -6.64 -10.88 7.99
C ASP A 191 -7.80 -11.90 8.08
N GLN A 192 -7.51 -13.06 8.67
CA GLN A 192 -8.49 -14.14 8.76
C GLN A 192 -9.72 -13.68 9.58
N GLY A 193 -10.91 -13.80 8.98
CA GLY A 193 -12.18 -13.43 9.61
C GLY A 193 -12.53 -11.94 9.54
N VAL A 194 -11.65 -11.10 8.99
CA VAL A 194 -11.92 -9.67 8.79
C VAL A 194 -12.72 -9.48 7.50
N SER A 195 -13.75 -8.63 7.55
CA SER A 195 -14.50 -8.23 6.36
C SER A 195 -13.92 -6.97 5.72
N ALA A 196 -14.17 -6.79 4.42
CA ALA A 196 -13.74 -5.58 3.72
C ALA A 196 -14.44 -4.33 4.30
N GLU A 197 -15.69 -4.46 4.72
CA GLU A 197 -16.49 -3.43 5.37
C GLU A 197 -15.79 -2.88 6.62
N THR A 198 -15.22 -3.74 7.46
CA THR A 198 -14.49 -3.32 8.66
C THR A 198 -13.28 -2.45 8.32
N VAL A 199 -12.52 -2.81 7.27
CA VAL A 199 -11.40 -1.98 6.81
C VAL A 199 -11.92 -0.65 6.27
N MET A 200 -12.98 -0.65 5.47
CA MET A 200 -13.52 0.57 4.88
C MET A 200 -14.15 1.50 5.91
N GLN A 201 -14.67 1.00 7.04
CA GLN A 201 -15.06 1.83 8.17
C GLN A 201 -13.86 2.59 8.76
N ARG A 202 -12.69 1.93 8.87
CA ARG A 202 -11.45 2.58 9.32
C ARG A 202 -10.99 3.66 8.35
N VAL A 203 -11.09 3.40 7.05
CA VAL A 203 -10.79 4.40 6.01
C VAL A 203 -11.75 5.58 6.08
N ALA A 204 -13.05 5.35 6.30
CA ALA A 204 -14.05 6.41 6.42
C ALA A 204 -13.80 7.32 7.64
N GLN A 205 -13.45 6.75 8.79
CA GLN A 205 -13.07 7.52 9.99
C GLN A 205 -11.86 8.42 9.74
N GLN A 206 -10.84 7.89 9.05
CA GLN A 206 -9.65 8.66 8.71
C GLN A 206 -9.94 9.75 7.67
N LEU A 207 -10.79 9.46 6.69
CA LEU A 207 -11.27 10.43 5.72
C LEU A 207 -12.00 11.60 6.39
N GLU A 208 -12.90 11.31 7.33
CA GLU A 208 -13.59 12.35 8.10
C GLU A 208 -12.60 13.23 8.88
N THR A 209 -11.61 12.61 9.52
CA THR A 209 -10.53 13.32 10.22
C THR A 209 -9.76 14.26 9.28
N VAL A 210 -9.37 13.77 8.09
CA VAL A 210 -8.67 14.58 7.08
C VAL A 210 -9.55 15.71 6.56
N LYS A 211 -10.85 15.49 6.36
CA LYS A 211 -11.79 16.55 5.94
C LYS A 211 -11.90 17.65 7.00
N ARG A 212 -12.09 17.30 8.27
CA ARG A 212 -12.13 18.27 9.38
C ARG A 212 -10.81 19.04 9.52
N GLN A 213 -9.68 18.45 9.16
CA GLN A 213 -8.40 19.17 9.14
C GLN A 213 -8.29 20.18 7.99
N ARG A 214 -8.87 19.87 6.82
CA ARG A 214 -8.87 20.78 5.65
C ARG A 214 -9.85 21.94 5.82
N ASP A 215 -11.00 21.67 6.43
CA ASP A 215 -12.00 22.69 6.77
C ASP A 215 -12.48 22.48 8.22
N PRO A 216 -11.79 23.09 9.20
CA PRO A 216 -12.18 22.99 10.61
C PRO A 216 -13.52 23.64 10.95
N SER A 217 -14.03 24.51 10.08
CA SER A 217 -15.29 25.24 10.28
C SER A 217 -16.50 24.55 9.65
N GLY A 218 -16.27 23.62 8.72
CA GLY A 218 -17.29 22.87 8.00
C GLY A 218 -17.62 21.53 8.66
N GLU A 219 -18.89 21.12 8.55
CA GLU A 219 -19.26 19.74 8.83
C GLU A 219 -18.82 18.88 7.61
N PRO A 220 -17.97 17.85 7.81
CA PRO A 220 -17.47 17.05 6.71
C PRO A 220 -18.63 16.26 6.10
N TRP A 221 -18.99 16.58 4.86
CA TRP A 221 -19.93 15.74 4.12
C TRP A 221 -19.30 14.37 3.85
N MET A 222 -20.08 13.32 4.10
CA MET A 222 -19.75 11.93 3.83
C MET A 222 -20.89 11.28 3.05
N PRO A 223 -20.62 10.32 2.14
CA PRO A 223 -21.69 9.59 1.48
C PRO A 223 -22.50 8.78 2.49
N GLU A 224 -23.83 8.82 2.40
CA GLU A 224 -24.76 8.19 3.36
C GLU A 224 -24.50 6.68 3.55
N LYS A 225 -24.06 6.01 2.48
CA LYS A 225 -23.78 4.55 2.47
C LYS A 225 -22.31 4.23 2.77
N GLY A 226 -21.52 5.21 3.23
CA GLY A 226 -20.08 5.09 3.42
C GLY A 226 -19.31 5.15 2.09
N ILE A 227 -18.05 4.71 2.10
CA ILE A 227 -17.20 4.77 0.91
C ILE A 227 -17.78 3.86 -0.20
N PRO A 228 -18.03 4.38 -1.42
CA PRO A 228 -18.58 3.59 -2.51
C PRO A 228 -17.71 2.38 -2.84
N GLN A 229 -18.34 1.26 -3.18
CA GLN A 229 -17.69 -0.04 -3.31
C GLN A 229 -16.63 -0.07 -4.43
N GLU A 230 -16.82 0.72 -5.49
CA GLU A 230 -15.87 0.87 -6.59
C GLU A 230 -14.51 1.42 -6.14
N TYR A 231 -14.43 2.09 -4.99
CA TYR A 231 -13.17 2.61 -4.42
C TYR A 231 -12.52 1.70 -3.39
N TRP A 232 -13.12 0.55 -3.04
CA TRP A 232 -12.55 -0.34 -2.02
C TRP A 232 -11.21 -0.92 -2.43
N ASN A 233 -11.01 -1.13 -3.73
CA ASN A 233 -9.74 -1.56 -4.30
C ASN A 233 -8.86 -0.39 -4.78
N SER A 234 -9.28 0.87 -4.58
CA SER A 234 -8.53 2.06 -4.99
C SER A 234 -7.52 2.45 -3.91
N PHE A 235 -6.51 1.61 -3.71
CA PHE A 235 -5.43 1.90 -2.78
C PHE A 235 -4.08 1.52 -3.36
N ILE A 236 -3.01 2.05 -2.75
CA ILE A 236 -1.63 1.67 -3.02
C ILE A 236 -0.94 1.29 -1.72
N PHE A 237 0.04 0.43 -1.82
CA PHE A 237 0.93 0.06 -0.73
C PHE A 237 2.17 0.95 -0.75
N THR A 238 2.56 1.45 0.41
CA THR A 238 3.83 2.16 0.65
C THR A 238 4.65 1.36 1.65
N PRO A 239 5.95 1.64 1.85
CA PRO A 239 6.75 0.94 2.85
C PRO A 239 6.18 0.93 4.27
N SER A 240 5.34 1.92 4.62
CA SER A 240 4.88 2.21 5.98
C SER A 240 3.36 2.20 6.17
N ALA A 241 2.58 2.15 5.09
CA ALA A 241 1.14 2.40 5.12
C ALA A 241 0.44 1.89 3.86
N ILE A 242 -0.88 1.74 3.95
CA ILE A 242 -1.78 1.67 2.79
C ILE A 242 -2.39 3.05 2.59
N VAL A 243 -2.46 3.51 1.33
CA VAL A 243 -3.04 4.79 0.96
C VAL A 243 -4.21 4.56 0.01
N TRP A 244 -5.43 4.84 0.47
CA TRP A 244 -6.62 4.88 -0.39
C TRP A 244 -6.64 6.17 -1.19
N VAL A 245 -7.02 6.06 -2.46
CA VAL A 245 -6.97 7.13 -3.45
C VAL A 245 -8.39 7.39 -3.95
N PHE A 246 -8.89 8.59 -3.72
CA PHE A 246 -10.23 9.02 -4.11
C PHE A 246 -10.13 10.18 -5.10
N GLU A 247 -10.74 10.01 -6.27
CA GLU A 247 -10.88 11.08 -7.26
C GLU A 247 -11.91 12.13 -6.80
N PRO A 248 -11.89 13.37 -7.34
CA PRO A 248 -12.95 14.34 -7.09
C PRO A 248 -14.34 13.72 -7.32
N TYR A 249 -15.34 14.14 -6.55
CA TYR A 249 -16.70 13.56 -6.51
C TYR A 249 -16.84 12.17 -5.87
N ALA A 250 -15.77 11.41 -5.66
CA ALA A 250 -15.87 10.09 -5.05
C ALA A 250 -16.42 10.13 -3.62
N VAL A 251 -15.93 11.10 -2.84
CA VAL A 251 -16.22 11.23 -1.40
C VAL A 251 -16.37 12.68 -0.95
N GLY A 252 -16.60 13.62 -1.88
CA GLY A 252 -16.75 15.05 -1.60
C GLY A 252 -17.02 15.85 -2.86
N ALA A 253 -17.28 17.15 -2.75
CA ALA A 253 -17.46 18.03 -3.89
C ALA A 253 -16.16 18.18 -4.69
N TYR A 254 -16.26 18.56 -5.97
CA TYR A 254 -15.08 18.78 -6.83
C TYR A 254 -14.12 19.83 -6.26
N ALA A 255 -14.66 20.88 -5.63
CA ALA A 255 -13.87 21.93 -5.01
C ALA A 255 -12.97 21.42 -3.86
N GLU A 256 -13.33 20.30 -3.23
CA GLU A 256 -12.48 19.64 -2.22
C GLU A 256 -11.31 18.87 -2.84
N GLY A 257 -11.34 18.65 -4.16
CA GLY A 257 -10.36 17.87 -4.91
C GLY A 257 -10.41 16.37 -4.58
N GLY A 258 -9.30 15.70 -4.85
CA GLY A 258 -9.11 14.29 -4.46
C GLY A 258 -8.63 14.14 -3.02
N PHE A 259 -8.77 12.92 -2.50
CA PHE A 259 -8.29 12.54 -1.17
C PHE A 259 -7.31 11.37 -1.25
N LEU A 260 -6.20 11.48 -0.53
CA LEU A 260 -5.23 10.40 -0.30
C LEU A 260 -5.28 10.05 1.20
N ILE A 261 -5.96 8.95 1.52
CA ILE A 261 -6.22 8.54 2.90
C ILE A 261 -5.20 7.49 3.31
N ARG A 262 -4.25 7.92 4.13
CA ARG A 262 -3.15 7.10 4.61
C ARG A 262 -3.48 6.49 5.97
N LEU A 263 -3.34 5.17 6.06
CA LEU A 263 -3.39 4.40 7.30
C LEU A 263 -2.12 3.56 7.40
N SER A 264 -1.37 3.75 8.48
CA SER A 264 -0.18 2.97 8.78
C SER A 264 -0.50 1.49 8.99
N TYR A 265 0.51 0.62 8.83
CA TYR A 265 0.34 -0.79 9.14
C TYR A 265 0.03 -1.06 10.61
N GLU A 266 0.44 -0.16 11.52
CA GLU A 266 0.08 -0.22 12.93
C GLU A 266 -1.42 0.08 13.14
N GLU A 267 -1.95 1.12 12.50
CA GLU A 267 -3.38 1.45 12.55
C GLU A 267 -4.30 0.40 11.91
N LEU A 268 -3.72 -0.47 11.07
CA LEU A 268 -4.40 -1.57 10.39
C LEU A 268 -4.05 -2.95 10.98
N GLN A 269 -3.36 -2.99 12.12
CA GLN A 269 -2.96 -4.24 12.75
C GLN A 269 -4.18 -5.11 13.08
N GLY A 270 -4.15 -6.37 12.66
CA GLY A 270 -5.26 -7.30 12.85
C GLY A 270 -6.43 -7.11 11.87
N LEU A 271 -6.33 -6.15 10.95
CA LEU A 271 -7.30 -5.94 9.87
C LEU A 271 -6.78 -6.41 8.51
N VAL A 272 -5.50 -6.11 8.23
CA VAL A 272 -4.85 -6.46 6.96
C VAL A 272 -3.45 -7.02 7.20
N ARG A 273 -3.08 -7.96 6.34
CA ARG A 273 -1.73 -8.51 6.23
C ARG A 273 -0.86 -7.56 5.44
N ARG A 274 0.37 -7.36 5.91
CA ARG A 274 1.39 -6.63 5.16
C ARG A 274 1.81 -7.49 3.95
N PRO A 275 1.76 -6.94 2.73
CA PRO A 275 2.20 -7.65 1.52
C PRO A 275 3.72 -7.67 1.35
#